data_AF-A0A249PJU4-F1
#
_entry.id   AF-A0A249PJU4-F1
#
_cell.length_a   1.000
_cell.length_b   1.000
_cell.length_c   1.000
_cell.angle_alpha   90.00
_cell.angle_beta   90.00
_cell.angle_gamma   90.00
#
_symmetry.space_group_name_H-M   'P 1'
#
loop_
_entity.id
_entity.type
_entity.pdbx_description
1 polymer ?
#
loop_
_entity_poly.entity_id
_entity_poly.type
_entity_poly.pdbx_seq_one_letter_code
_entity_poly.pdbx_strand_id
1 'polypeptide(L)' 'MFAGSDAGAEHWATIASLIETAKLNDVEPLAYLTDVITKIVNGHPNSQLDDLLPWAYAEKPETKPVA' A
#
# COMPACT_ATOMS: atom_id res chain seq x y z
N MET A 1 -17.12 -6.07 12.95
CA MET A 1 -16.36 -6.96 13.86
C MET A 1 -15.69 -8.00 12.97
N PHE A 2 -14.36 -8.01 12.91
CA PHE A 2 -13.55 -8.60 11.82
C PHE A 2 -13.17 -10.08 12.03
N ALA A 3 -13.67 -10.73 13.08
CA ALA A 3 -13.42 -12.14 13.37
C ALA A 3 -14.73 -12.94 13.22
N GLY A 4 -14.87 -13.69 12.13
CA GLY A 4 -15.97 -14.65 11.92
C GLY A 4 -16.99 -14.33 10.82
N SER A 5 -16.71 -13.37 9.93
CA SER A 5 -17.55 -13.09 8.75
C SER A 5 -16.73 -13.28 7.47
N ASP A 6 -17.28 -13.96 6.48
CA ASP A 6 -16.66 -14.21 5.18
C ASP A 6 -16.15 -12.91 4.53
N ALA A 7 -16.95 -11.84 4.61
CA ALA A 7 -16.55 -10.52 4.12
C ALA A 7 -15.33 -9.95 4.86
N GLY A 8 -15.16 -10.24 6.15
CA GLY A 8 -13.96 -9.87 6.90
C GLY A 8 -12.71 -10.64 6.44
N ALA A 9 -12.88 -11.94 6.15
CA ALA A 9 -11.80 -12.79 5.64
C ALA A 9 -11.34 -12.36 4.25
N GLU A 10 -12.27 -12.00 3.36
CA GLU A 10 -11.95 -11.51 2.01
C GLU A 10 -11.16 -10.19 2.02
N HIS A 11 -11.59 -9.21 2.83
CA HIS A 11 -10.85 -7.96 2.99
C HIS A 11 -9.46 -8.21 3.58
N TRP A 12 -9.35 -9.12 4.55
CA TRP A 12 -8.05 -9.45 5.14
C TRP A 12 -7.14 -10.15 4.15
N ALA A 13 -7.65 -11.08 3.33
CA ALA A 13 -6.89 -11.73 2.27
C ALA A 13 -6.34 -10.73 1.25
N THR A 14 -7.13 -9.69 0.93
CA THR A 14 -6.69 -8.59 0.05
C THR A 14 -5.52 -7.83 0.68
N ILE A 15 -5.65 -7.42 1.95
CA ILE A 15 -4.59 -6.71 2.68
C ILE A 15 -3.33 -7.58 2.82
N ALA A 16 -3.49 -8.87 3.13
CA ALA A 16 -2.38 -9.82 3.24
C ALA A 16 -1.62 -9.95 1.92
N SER A 17 -2.33 -10.02 0.81
CA SER A 17 -1.72 -10.09 -0.53
C SER A 17 -0.89 -8.85 -0.84
N LEU A 18 -1.36 -7.65 -0.46
CA LEU A 18 -0.59 -6.41 -0.59
C LEU A 18 0.66 -6.39 0.30
N ILE A 19 0.55 -6.89 1.54
CA ILE A 19 1.69 -7.01 2.46
C ILE A 19 2.77 -7.93 1.89
N GLU A 20 2.39 -9.11 1.40
CA GLU A 20 3.35 -10.04 0.80
C GLU A 20 3.96 -9.46 -0.48
N THR A 21 3.16 -8.75 -1.29
CA THR A 21 3.69 -8.06 -2.48
C THR A 21 4.70 -6.97 -2.11
N ALA A 22 4.45 -6.19 -1.06
CA ALA A 22 5.40 -5.18 -0.58
C ALA A 22 6.73 -5.83 -0.16
N LYS A 23 6.69 -6.93 0.60
CA LYS A 23 7.89 -7.68 0.99
C LYS A 23 8.66 -8.21 -0.23
N LEU A 24 7.96 -8.74 -1.23
CA LEU A 24 8.59 -9.24 -2.47
C LEU A 24 9.27 -8.14 -3.29
N ASN A 25 8.91 -6.87 -3.06
CA ASN A 25 9.53 -5.70 -3.69
C ASN A 25 10.53 -4.98 -2.77
N ASP A 26 10.97 -5.60 -1.67
CA ASP A 26 11.85 -4.99 -0.66
C ASP A 26 11.30 -3.69 -0.04
N VAL A 27 9.97 -3.55 0.00
CA VAL A 27 9.27 -2.40 0.58
C VAL A 27 8.78 -2.75 1.98
N GLU A 28 9.00 -1.83 2.94
CA GLU A 28 8.49 -1.97 4.31
C GLU A 28 6.93 -1.90 4.30
N PRO A 29 6.22 -2.98 4.67
CA PRO A 29 4.77 -3.06 4.45
C PRO A 29 3.95 -2.03 5.23
N LEU A 30 4.36 -1.67 6.45
CA LEU A 30 3.62 -0.70 7.27
C LEU A 30 3.71 0.70 6.69
N ALA A 31 4.90 1.13 6.27
CA ALA A 31 5.14 2.41 5.61
C ALA A 31 4.37 2.51 4.29
N TYR A 32 4.40 1.45 3.48
CA TYR A 32 3.63 1.37 2.24
C TYR A 32 2.12 1.53 2.48
N LEU A 33 1.53 0.73 3.38
CA LEU A 33 0.10 0.81 3.66
C LEU A 33 -0.31 2.16 4.23
N THR A 34 0.52 2.73 5.12
CA THR A 34 0.28 4.06 5.70
C THR A 34 0.23 5.14 4.63
N ASP A 35 1.20 5.14 3.71
CA ASP A 35 1.27 6.09 2.61
C ASP A 35 0.10 5.94 1.64
N VAL A 36 -0.20 4.70 1.22
CA VAL A 36 -1.31 4.41 0.29
C VAL A 36 -2.65 4.85 0.88
N ILE A 37 -2.94 4.49 2.13
CA ILE A 37 -4.19 4.91 2.80
C ILE A 37 -4.25 6.44 2.92
N THR A 38 -3.13 7.08 3.25
CA THR A 38 -3.04 8.54 3.31
C THR A 38 -3.35 9.20 1.97
N LYS A 39 -2.77 8.69 0.87
CA LYS A 39 -3.05 9.17 -0.49
C LYS A 39 -4.53 9.00 -0.86
N ILE A 40 -5.12 7.85 -0.56
CA ILE A 40 -6.55 7.59 -0.80
C ILE A 40 -7.42 8.59 -0.04
N VAL A 41 -7.14 8.80 1.26
CA VAL A 41 -7.87 9.76 2.09
C VAL A 41 -7.72 11.19 1.56
N ASN A 42 -6.57 11.53 0.99
CA ASN A 42 -6.29 12.83 0.37
C ASN A 42 -6.88 12.98 -1.04
N GLY A 43 -7.65 12.02 -1.53
CA GLY A 43 -8.36 12.11 -2.81
C GLY A 43 -7.54 11.67 -4.01
N HIS A 44 -6.62 10.72 -3.84
CA HIS A 44 -5.89 10.12 -4.96
C HIS A 44 -6.84 9.64 -6.06
N PRO A 45 -6.66 10.06 -7.32
CA PRO A 45 -7.59 9.72 -8.38
C PRO A 45 -7.51 8.24 -8.73
N ASN A 46 -8.67 7.58 -8.87
CA ASN A 46 -8.75 6.17 -9.28
C ASN A 46 -8.04 5.88 -10.61
N SER A 47 -7.94 6.87 -11.51
CA SER A 47 -7.24 6.74 -12.79
C SER A 47 -5.72 6.62 -12.67
N GLN A 48 -5.14 6.84 -11.48
CA GLN A 48 -3.71 6.77 -11.22
C GLN A 48 -3.38 5.65 -10.22
N LEU A 49 -4.11 4.54 -10.27
CA LEU A 49 -3.93 3.43 -9.32
C LEU A 49 -2.50 2.88 -9.32
N ASP A 50 -1.80 2.95 -10.46
CA ASP A 50 -0.43 2.46 -10.62
C ASP A 50 0.55 3.11 -9.62
N ASP A 51 0.31 4.37 -9.24
CA ASP A 51 1.13 5.12 -8.27
C ASP A 51 0.99 4.61 -6.82
N LEU A 52 -0.01 3.76 -6.56
CA LEU A 52 -0.28 3.16 -5.26
C LEU A 52 0.29 1.74 -5.15
N LEU A 53 0.87 1.18 -6.21
CA LEU A 53 1.33 -0.20 -6.23
C LEU A 53 2.73 -0.32 -5.59
N PRO A 54 3.07 -1.47 -4.96
CA PRO A 54 4.32 -1.59 -4.19
C PRO A 54 5.59 -1.35 -5.01
N TRP A 55 5.60 -1.68 -6.29
CA TRP A 55 6.76 -1.45 -7.17
C TRP A 55 6.99 0.05 -7.47
N ALA A 56 5.93 0.85 -7.54
CA ALA A 56 6.05 2.31 -7.68
C ALA A 56 6.62 2.97 -6.41
N TYR A 57 6.48 2.30 -5.26
CA TYR A 57 7.08 2.72 -3.99
C TYR A 57 8.57 2.38 -3.94
N ALA A 58 8.97 1.18 -4.41
CA ALA A 58 10.37 0.75 -4.45
C ALA A 58 11.26 1.67 -5.32
N GLU A 59 10.70 2.22 -6.40
CA GLU A 59 11.39 3.18 -7.28
C GLU A 59 11.56 4.58 -6.67
N LYS A 60 10.97 4.86 -5.50
CA LYS A 60 11.01 6.18 -4.86
C LYS A 60 11.87 6.16 -3.59
N PRO A 61 13.21 5.97 -3.69
CA PRO A 61 14.10 6.32 -2.58
C PRO A 61 14.03 7.84 -2.37
N GLU A 62 14.01 8.26 -1.11
CA GLU A 62 14.01 9.67 -0.69
C GLU A 62 14.99 10.52 -1.51
N THR A 63 14.47 11.45 -2.32
CA THR A 63 15.25 12.59 -2.78
C THR A 63 15.42 13.55 -1.60
N LYS A 64 16.46 13.33 -0.80
CA LYS A 64 16.94 14.38 0.11
C LYS A 64 17.34 15.58 -0.75
N PRO A 65 16.77 16.78 -0.55
CA PRO A 65 17.27 17.97 -1.23
C PRO A 65 18.69 18.22 -0.73
N VAL A 66 19.65 18.12 -1.64
CA VAL A 66 21.04 18.53 -1.37
C VAL A 66 21.03 20.05 -1.36
N ALA A 67 21.13 20.63 -0.16
CA ALA A 67 21.41 22.04 0.06
C ALA A 67 22.91 22.31 -0.05
#